data_AF-A0A8B4TUS0-F1
#
_entry.id   AF-A0A8B4TUS0-F1
#
_cell.length_a   1.000
_cell.length_b   1.000
_cell.length_c   1.000
_cell.angle_alpha   90.00
_cell.angle_beta   90.00
_cell.angle_gamma   90.00
#
_symmetry.space_group_name_H-M   'P 1'
#
loop_
_entity.id
_entity.type
_entity.pdbx_description
1 polymer ?
#
loop_
_entity_poly.entity_id
_entity_poly.type
_entity_poly.pdbx_seq_one_letter_code
_entity_poly.pdbx_strand_id
1 'polypeptide(L)'
;MNWKLAIAFTFVLSQSSFASSEAFQKVWNDSSGKHVLIIDKKLDSKDGGMTLLVKQVTGNSNDWTLKDFVRNCGEDIKLDIAPDSVEVNKIFSDGVGTVLFAYKIGCVGGIDPVIVKYFAFKNGVKYSLRGEEHIIVGSEGFGGEKAPVPDSNLKNDKSLLKYMMGKWDSISTTKIN
;
A
#
# COMPACT_ATOMS: atom_id res chain seq x y z
N MET A 1 -48.47 -0.28 -52.77
CA MET A 1 -48.33 -1.42 -51.83
C MET A 1 -47.11 -1.14 -50.98
N ASN A 2 -47.29 -0.53 -49.81
CA ASN A 2 -46.21 0.00 -48.97
C ASN A 2 -45.81 -1.03 -47.92
N TRP A 3 -44.60 -1.59 -48.02
CA TRP A 3 -44.00 -2.36 -46.93
C TRP A 3 -42.89 -1.50 -46.30
N LYS A 4 -43.13 -1.03 -45.07
CA LYS A 4 -42.06 -0.46 -44.23
C LYS A 4 -41.40 -1.61 -43.45
N LEU A 5 -40.18 -2.00 -43.84
CA LEU A 5 -39.34 -2.83 -42.97
C LEU A 5 -38.77 -1.93 -41.87
N ALA A 6 -39.17 -2.16 -40.62
CA ALA A 6 -38.50 -1.60 -39.46
C ALA A 6 -37.41 -2.58 -39.02
N ILE A 7 -36.15 -2.24 -39.28
CA ILE A 7 -34.99 -2.98 -38.75
C ILE A 7 -34.79 -2.48 -37.31
N ALA A 8 -35.15 -3.32 -36.34
CA ALA A 8 -34.82 -3.08 -34.95
C ALA A 8 -33.34 -3.40 -34.73
N PHE A 9 -32.51 -2.36 -34.65
CA PHE A 9 -31.12 -2.47 -34.19
C PHE A 9 -31.12 -2.72 -32.68
N THR A 10 -30.98 -3.97 -32.27
CA THR A 10 -30.66 -4.32 -30.88
C THR A 10 -29.22 -3.91 -30.60
N PHE A 11 -29.06 -2.74 -29.98
CA PHE A 11 -27.79 -2.29 -29.43
C PHE A 11 -27.41 -3.23 -28.27
N VAL A 12 -26.57 -4.23 -28.56
CA VAL A 12 -25.91 -5.01 -27.52
C VAL A 12 -24.89 -4.08 -26.87
N LEU A 13 -25.26 -3.49 -25.74
CA LEU A 13 -24.32 -2.78 -24.87
C LEU A 13 -23.36 -3.83 -24.30
N SER A 14 -22.23 -4.03 -24.97
CA SER A 14 -21.10 -4.75 -24.40
C SER A 14 -20.59 -3.94 -23.21
N GLN A 15 -20.93 -4.37 -22.00
CA GLN A 15 -20.27 -3.87 -20.81
C GLN A 15 -18.85 -4.41 -20.85
N SER A 16 -17.91 -3.58 -21.29
CA SER A 16 -16.49 -3.82 -21.09
C SER A 16 -16.24 -3.76 -19.59
N SER A 17 -16.13 -4.93 -18.97
CA SER A 17 -15.62 -5.07 -17.61
C SER A 17 -14.14 -4.69 -17.61
N PHE A 18 -13.85 -3.38 -17.58
CA PHE A 18 -12.52 -2.93 -17.20
C PHE A 18 -12.35 -3.33 -15.73
N ALA A 19 -11.54 -4.36 -15.47
CA ALA A 19 -11.05 -4.64 -14.15
C ALA A 19 -10.20 -3.44 -13.70
N SER A 20 -10.84 -2.44 -13.08
CA SER A 20 -10.13 -1.40 -12.37
C SER A 20 -9.39 -2.07 -11.23
N SER A 21 -8.06 -1.92 -11.17
CA SER A 21 -7.32 -2.22 -9.94
C SER A 21 -8.00 -1.46 -8.80
N GLU A 22 -8.70 -2.18 -7.91
CA GLU A 22 -9.45 -1.52 -6.84
C GLU A 22 -8.46 -0.83 -5.90
N ALA A 23 -8.41 0.49 -5.99
CA ALA A 23 -7.65 1.30 -5.05
C ALA A 23 -8.24 1.11 -3.64
N PHE A 24 -7.40 0.79 -2.67
CA PHE A 24 -7.81 0.72 -1.28
C PHE A 24 -8.10 2.13 -0.77
N GLN A 25 -9.23 2.31 -0.06
CA GLN A 25 -9.60 3.59 0.53
C GLN A 25 -9.96 3.45 2.00
N LYS A 26 -9.53 4.42 2.82
CA LYS A 26 -9.91 4.53 4.23
C LYS A 26 -10.30 5.96 4.55
N VAL A 27 -11.47 6.14 5.15
CA VAL A 27 -12.05 7.46 5.46
C VAL A 27 -12.10 7.64 6.97
N TRP A 28 -11.75 8.82 7.46
CA TRP A 28 -11.94 9.19 8.86
C TRP A 28 -12.28 10.67 9.00
N ASN A 29 -12.74 11.06 10.19
CA ASN A 29 -12.92 12.46 10.57
C ASN A 29 -12.13 12.76 11.83
N ASP A 30 -11.58 13.96 11.91
CA ASP A 30 -11.03 14.55 13.12
C ASP A 30 -11.31 16.07 13.12
N SER A 31 -10.67 16.81 14.02
CA SER A 31 -10.89 18.25 14.16
C SER A 31 -10.51 19.08 12.92
N SER A 32 -9.70 18.55 12.00
CA SER A 32 -9.35 19.25 10.76
C SER A 32 -10.28 18.92 9.59
N GLY A 33 -11.18 17.95 9.75
CA GLY A 33 -12.24 17.65 8.79
C GLY A 33 -12.32 16.17 8.39
N LYS A 34 -12.86 15.94 7.18
CA LYS A 34 -12.98 14.61 6.57
C LYS A 34 -11.74 14.30 5.75
N HIS A 35 -11.12 13.18 6.09
CA HIS A 35 -9.90 12.67 5.47
C HIS A 35 -10.18 11.42 4.65
N VAL A 36 -9.43 11.25 3.57
CA VAL A 36 -9.43 10.04 2.74
C VAL A 36 -7.99 9.61 2.48
N LEU A 37 -7.62 8.42 2.94
CA LEU A 37 -6.42 7.71 2.51
C LEU A 37 -6.77 6.89 1.27
N ILE A 38 -5.97 7.04 0.22
CA ILE A 38 -6.10 6.28 -1.04
C ILE A 38 -4.77 5.61 -1.31
N ILE A 39 -4.79 4.29 -1.49
CA ILE A 39 -3.64 3.44 -1.85
C ILE A 39 -3.96 2.80 -3.20
N ASP A 40 -3.15 3.10 -4.20
CA ASP A 40 -3.35 2.68 -5.58
C ASP A 40 -2.09 2.01 -6.13
N LYS A 41 -2.27 0.90 -6.86
CA LYS A 41 -1.20 0.16 -7.53
C LYS A 41 -1.46 0.18 -9.03
N LYS A 42 -0.50 0.64 -9.81
CA LYS A 42 -0.62 0.74 -11.27
C LYS A 42 0.48 -0.06 -11.95
N LEU A 43 0.09 -0.88 -12.92
CA LEU A 43 1.00 -1.49 -13.86
C LEU A 43 1.51 -0.42 -14.83
N ASP A 44 2.83 -0.33 -14.98
CA ASP A 44 3.50 0.57 -15.90
C ASP A 44 3.72 -0.16 -17.22
N SER A 45 2.75 -0.05 -18.12
CA SER A 45 2.67 -0.80 -19.38
C SER A 45 3.82 -0.56 -20.38
N LYS A 46 4.61 0.50 -20.19
CA LYS A 46 5.77 0.81 -21.04
C LYS A 46 7.07 0.15 -20.57
N ASP A 47 7.24 -0.01 -19.26
CA ASP A 47 8.52 -0.39 -18.64
C ASP A 47 8.45 -1.76 -17.93
N GLY A 48 7.32 -2.47 -18.04
CA GLY A 48 7.08 -3.73 -17.33
C GLY A 48 7.12 -3.58 -15.81
N GLY A 49 6.84 -2.38 -15.29
CA GLY A 49 6.99 -2.03 -13.87
C GLY A 49 5.67 -1.98 -13.10
N MET A 50 5.75 -1.71 -11.80
CA MET A 50 4.59 -1.37 -10.99
C MET A 50 4.86 -0.15 -10.11
N THR A 51 3.89 0.75 -10.03
CA THR A 51 3.93 1.96 -9.21
C THR A 51 2.95 1.85 -8.06
N LEU A 52 3.40 2.15 -6.84
CA LEU A 52 2.58 2.42 -5.68
C LEU A 52 2.37 3.93 -5.54
N LEU A 53 1.12 4.35 -5.38
CA LEU A 53 0.74 5.70 -5.01
C LEU A 53 -0.13 5.67 -3.75
N VAL A 54 0.34 6.29 -2.68
CA VAL A 54 -0.43 6.48 -1.45
C VAL A 54 -0.61 7.97 -1.21
N LYS A 55 -1.85 8.42 -0.98
CA LYS A 55 -2.16 9.83 -0.72
C LYS A 55 -3.20 9.98 0.38
N GLN A 56 -3.06 11.06 1.15
CA GLN A 56 -4.09 11.54 2.05
C GLN A 56 -4.67 12.85 1.51
N VAL A 57 -5.99 12.95 1.55
CA VAL A 57 -6.74 14.12 1.11
C VAL A 57 -7.66 14.59 2.23
N THR A 58 -7.61 15.87 2.57
CA THR A 58 -8.60 16.55 3.44
C THR A 58 -9.42 17.53 2.61
N GLY A 59 -10.72 17.26 2.44
CA GLY A 59 -11.57 18.01 1.52
C GLY A 59 -11.04 17.93 0.08
N ASN A 60 -10.56 19.05 -0.46
CA ASN A 60 -9.93 19.14 -1.79
C ASN A 60 -8.38 19.28 -1.73
N SER A 61 -7.80 19.33 -0.53
CA SER A 61 -6.37 19.49 -0.32
C SER A 61 -5.68 18.12 -0.34
N ASN A 62 -4.59 18.00 -1.10
CA ASN A 62 -3.67 16.87 -0.98
C ASN A 62 -2.71 17.15 0.17
N ASP A 63 -2.86 16.43 1.28
CA ASP A 63 -2.05 16.67 2.47
C ASP A 63 -0.64 16.14 2.28
N TRP A 64 -0.53 14.94 1.70
CA TRP A 64 0.75 14.33 1.35
C TRP A 64 0.57 13.20 0.33
N THR A 65 1.66 12.90 -0.37
CA THR A 65 1.73 11.80 -1.32
C THR A 65 3.03 11.04 -1.15
N LEU A 66 2.94 9.72 -1.11
CA LEU A 66 4.04 8.78 -1.20
C LEU A 66 3.95 8.03 -2.52
N LYS A 67 5.04 8.07 -3.29
CA LYS A 67 5.21 7.31 -4.53
C LYS A 67 6.39 6.38 -4.38
N ASP A 68 6.20 5.12 -4.75
CA ASP A 68 7.26 4.12 -4.81
C ASP A 68 7.07 3.24 -6.04
N PHE A 69 8.10 2.53 -6.47
CA PHE A 69 8.02 1.75 -7.70
C PHE A 69 9.05 0.63 -7.78
N VAL A 70 8.70 -0.38 -8.57
CA VAL A 70 9.64 -1.37 -9.12
C VAL A 70 9.71 -1.15 -10.64
N ARG A 71 10.92 -1.10 -11.17
CA ARG A 71 11.24 -0.96 -12.60
C ARG A 71 12.35 -1.92 -12.96
N ASN A 72 12.47 -2.25 -14.23
CA ASN A 72 13.55 -3.09 -14.75
C ASN A 72 13.67 -4.42 -14.00
N CYS A 73 12.52 -5.05 -13.75
CA CYS A 73 12.45 -6.37 -13.13
C CYS A 73 12.52 -7.42 -14.23
N GLY A 74 13.59 -8.22 -14.27
CA GLY A 74 13.70 -9.35 -15.20
C GLY A 74 12.87 -10.56 -14.78
N GLU A 75 12.34 -10.53 -13.55
CA GLU A 75 11.58 -11.58 -12.87
C GLU A 75 10.19 -11.04 -12.45
N ASP A 76 9.51 -11.70 -11.52
CA ASP A 76 8.21 -11.27 -11.02
C ASP A 76 8.31 -10.05 -10.08
N ILE A 77 7.36 -9.13 -10.21
CA ILE A 77 7.28 -7.94 -9.35
C ILE A 77 6.43 -8.27 -8.12
N LYS A 78 7.03 -8.06 -6.94
CA LYS A 78 6.31 -8.01 -5.68
C LYS A 78 6.07 -6.55 -5.28
N LEU A 79 4.81 -6.16 -5.17
CA LEU A 79 4.39 -4.87 -4.63
C LEU A 79 3.07 -5.06 -3.87
N ASP A 80 3.19 -5.53 -2.64
CA ASP A 80 2.04 -5.99 -1.86
C ASP A 80 1.84 -5.13 -0.63
N ILE A 81 0.66 -4.53 -0.53
CA ILE A 81 0.22 -3.87 0.70
C ILE A 81 -0.04 -4.94 1.74
N ALA A 82 0.45 -4.75 2.97
CA ALA A 82 0.02 -5.55 4.10
C ALA A 82 -1.30 -4.96 4.61
N PRO A 83 -2.49 -5.49 4.26
CA PRO A 83 -3.77 -4.81 4.52
C PRO A 83 -4.00 -4.55 6.02
N ASP A 84 -3.60 -5.49 6.87
CA ASP A 84 -3.76 -5.40 8.33
C ASP A 84 -2.87 -4.33 8.97
N SER A 85 -1.89 -3.81 8.24
CA SER A 85 -1.05 -2.70 8.68
C SER A 85 -1.71 -1.33 8.46
N VAL A 86 -2.79 -1.24 7.66
CA VAL A 86 -3.40 0.03 7.27
C VAL A 86 -4.32 0.58 8.37
N GLU A 87 -3.80 1.54 9.12
CA GLU A 87 -4.39 2.04 10.36
C GLU A 87 -4.47 3.57 10.37
N VAL A 88 -5.49 4.11 11.04
CA VAL A 88 -5.52 5.52 11.46
C VAL A 88 -5.57 5.53 12.98
N ASN A 89 -4.49 5.97 13.61
CA ASN A 89 -4.34 5.98 15.06
C ASN A 89 -4.34 7.42 15.59
N LYS A 90 -5.29 7.74 16.48
CA LYS A 90 -5.44 9.10 17.03
C LYS A 90 -4.62 9.37 18.30
N ILE A 91 -4.04 8.32 18.90
CA ILE A 91 -3.30 8.41 20.16
C ILE A 91 -1.97 9.15 19.98
N PHE A 92 -1.37 9.08 18.78
CA PHE A 92 -0.03 9.64 18.54
C PHE A 92 -0.01 11.15 18.26
N SER A 93 -1.16 11.78 18.02
CA SER A 93 -1.26 13.17 17.55
C SER A 93 -2.45 13.94 18.14
N ASP A 94 -2.64 13.87 19.46
CA ASP A 94 -3.65 14.70 20.16
C ASP A 94 -5.05 14.65 19.53
N GLY A 95 -5.48 13.48 19.06
CA GLY A 95 -6.78 13.29 18.41
C GLY A 95 -6.78 13.43 16.87
N VAL A 96 -5.72 13.99 16.27
CA VAL A 96 -5.49 13.99 14.81
C VAL A 96 -5.03 12.61 14.37
N GLY A 97 -5.55 12.12 13.24
CA GLY A 97 -5.21 10.79 12.72
C GLY A 97 -3.75 10.67 12.28
N THR A 98 -3.00 9.76 12.91
CA THR A 98 -1.72 9.26 12.37
C THR A 98 -1.99 8.08 11.46
N VAL A 99 -1.65 8.20 10.19
CA VAL A 99 -1.84 7.13 9.20
C VAL A 99 -0.65 6.18 9.26
N LEU A 100 -0.88 4.88 9.43
CA LEU A 100 0.15 3.84 9.32
C LEU A 100 -0.20 2.88 8.19
N PHE A 101 0.80 2.43 7.43
CA PHE A 101 0.66 1.40 6.41
C PHE A 101 2.02 0.81 6.04
N ALA A 102 2.03 -0.46 5.67
CA ALA A 102 3.21 -1.17 5.24
C ALA A 102 2.99 -1.88 3.91
N TYR A 103 4.09 -2.10 3.21
CA TYR A 103 4.11 -2.88 1.98
C TYR A 103 5.45 -3.57 1.78
N LYS A 104 5.41 -4.64 0.97
CA LYS A 104 6.54 -5.45 0.56
C LYS A 104 6.85 -5.12 -0.90
N ILE A 105 8.11 -4.85 -1.23
CA ILE A 105 8.51 -4.36 -2.55
C ILE A 105 9.84 -4.98 -3.02
N GLY A 106 9.85 -5.55 -4.22
CA GLY A 106 11.05 -6.11 -4.84
C GLY A 106 10.79 -6.89 -6.13
N CYS A 107 11.87 -7.47 -6.65
CA CYS A 107 11.85 -8.48 -7.72
C CYS A 107 12.05 -9.86 -7.10
N VAL A 108 11.28 -10.85 -7.54
CA VAL A 108 11.26 -12.19 -6.95
C VAL A 108 11.32 -13.22 -8.07
N GLY A 109 12.28 -14.14 -8.00
CA GLY A 109 12.40 -15.28 -8.92
C GLY A 109 12.06 -16.63 -8.27
N GLY A 110 11.79 -16.64 -6.96
CA GLY A 110 11.41 -17.83 -6.19
C GLY A 110 11.03 -17.49 -4.74
N ILE A 111 11.68 -18.16 -3.78
CA ILE A 111 11.54 -17.85 -2.34
C ILE A 111 12.61 -16.79 -2.00
N ASP A 112 12.38 -15.57 -2.48
CA ASP A 112 13.28 -14.44 -2.25
C ASP A 112 12.63 -13.40 -1.33
N PRO A 113 13.18 -13.19 -0.13
CA PRO A 113 12.77 -12.09 0.74
C PRO A 113 12.91 -10.74 0.03
N VAL A 114 11.92 -9.87 0.20
CA VAL A 114 11.96 -8.51 -0.34
C VAL A 114 12.02 -7.44 0.74
N ILE A 115 12.18 -6.19 0.33
CA ILE A 115 12.19 -5.06 1.26
C ILE A 115 10.78 -4.86 1.83
N VAL A 116 10.68 -4.75 3.16
CA VAL A 116 9.47 -4.34 3.86
C VAL A 116 9.62 -2.87 4.25
N LYS A 117 8.65 -2.05 3.87
CA LYS A 117 8.60 -0.62 4.24
C LYS A 117 7.34 -0.37 5.06
N TYR A 118 7.49 0.01 6.32
CA TYR A 118 6.40 0.40 7.21
C TYR A 118 6.48 1.91 7.47
N PHE A 119 5.44 2.64 7.08
CA PHE A 119 5.36 4.08 7.22
C PHE A 119 4.34 4.49 8.27
N ALA A 120 4.63 5.64 8.89
CA ALA A 120 3.64 6.44 9.60
C ALA A 120 3.69 7.89 9.09
N PHE A 121 2.53 8.49 8.87
CA PHE A 121 2.37 9.91 8.59
C PHE A 121 1.66 10.55 9.78
N LYS A 122 2.41 11.34 10.52
CA LYS A 122 1.99 11.99 11.77
C LYS A 122 2.13 13.49 11.58
N ASN A 123 1.00 14.22 11.61
CA ASN A 123 0.95 15.67 11.39
C ASN A 123 1.67 16.11 10.09
N GLY A 124 1.48 15.34 8.99
CA GLY A 124 2.14 15.59 7.70
C GLY A 124 3.62 15.20 7.62
N VAL A 125 4.24 14.81 8.74
CA VAL A 125 5.63 14.36 8.78
C VAL A 125 5.69 12.85 8.54
N LYS A 126 6.62 12.44 7.68
CA LYS A 126 6.87 11.03 7.34
C LYS A 126 7.83 10.39 8.34
N TYR A 127 7.47 9.20 8.79
CA TYR A 127 8.24 8.31 9.65
C TYR A 127 8.33 6.95 8.95
N SER A 128 9.46 6.28 9.08
CA SER A 128 9.66 5.00 8.38
C SER A 128 10.50 4.01 9.16
N LEU A 129 10.08 2.76 9.11
CA LEU A 129 10.75 1.58 9.61
C LEU A 129 10.94 0.64 8.42
N ARG A 130 12.19 0.29 8.10
CA ARG A 130 12.51 -0.53 6.92
C ARG A 130 13.32 -1.74 7.31
N GLY A 131 13.05 -2.86 6.67
CA GLY A 131 13.78 -4.10 6.92
C GLY A 131 13.50 -5.09 5.80
N GLU A 132 13.75 -6.35 6.12
CA GLU A 132 13.63 -7.46 5.20
C GLU A 132 12.41 -8.31 5.57
N GLU A 133 11.80 -8.90 4.56
CA GLU A 133 10.75 -9.89 4.73
C GLU A 133 11.33 -11.15 5.41
N HIS A 134 10.54 -11.78 6.28
CA HIS A 134 10.87 -13.10 6.80
C HIS A 134 9.88 -14.09 6.19
N ILE A 135 10.34 -14.98 5.32
CA ILE A 135 9.50 -15.98 4.66
C ILE A 135 9.65 -17.29 5.42
N ILE A 136 8.54 -17.90 5.82
CA ILE A 136 8.49 -19.20 6.49
C ILE A 136 7.80 -20.20 5.55
N VAL A 137 8.50 -21.28 5.22
CA VAL A 137 8.01 -22.39 4.38
C VAL A 137 8.16 -23.69 5.17
N GLY A 138 7.04 -24.22 5.67
CA GLY A 138 7.08 -25.34 6.60
C GLY A 138 7.91 -25.01 7.86
N SER A 139 9.03 -25.71 8.05
CA SER A 139 9.98 -25.47 9.14
C SER A 139 11.18 -24.59 8.77
N GLU A 140 11.32 -24.20 7.50
CA GLU A 140 12.43 -23.39 7.01
C GLU A 140 12.07 -21.90 7.01
N GLY A 141 13.06 -21.06 7.28
CA GLY A 141 12.93 -19.59 7.31
C GLY A 141 13.98 -18.94 6.43
N PHE A 142 13.58 -17.90 5.70
CA PHE A 142 14.42 -17.15 4.76
C PHE A 142 14.27 -15.64 5.01
N GLY A 143 15.39 -14.94 5.17
CA GLY A 143 15.39 -13.48 5.35
C GLY A 143 14.95 -13.03 6.75
N GLY A 144 14.99 -11.72 6.98
CA GLY A 144 14.55 -11.11 8.23
C GLY A 144 15.56 -11.24 9.38
N GLU A 145 16.80 -11.64 9.10
CA GLU A 145 17.87 -11.78 10.09
C GLU A 145 18.30 -10.42 10.65
N LYS A 146 18.09 -9.35 9.87
CA LYS A 146 18.40 -7.97 10.27
C LYS A 146 17.17 -7.31 10.87
N ALA A 147 17.35 -6.76 12.07
CA ALA A 147 16.36 -5.90 12.69
C ALA A 147 16.01 -4.71 11.79
N PRO A 148 14.73 -4.27 11.78
CA PRO A 148 14.34 -3.13 10.96
C PRO A 148 14.98 -1.84 11.46
N VAL A 149 15.32 -0.97 10.52
CA VAL A 149 16.01 0.28 10.75
C VAL A 149 15.01 1.45 10.67
N PRO A 150 14.83 2.22 11.76
CA PRO A 150 14.03 3.43 11.74
C PRO A 150 14.79 4.61 11.10
N ASP A 151 14.05 5.53 10.47
CA ASP A 151 14.59 6.84 10.08
C ASP A 151 14.80 7.78 11.29
N SER A 152 15.37 8.96 11.05
CA SER A 152 15.66 9.93 12.11
C SER A 152 14.42 10.41 12.85
N ASN A 153 13.31 10.65 12.15
CA ASN A 153 12.05 11.09 12.76
C ASN A 153 11.52 10.01 13.71
N LEU A 154 11.51 8.76 13.26
CA LEU A 154 11.03 7.62 14.04
C LEU A 154 11.96 7.30 15.22
N LYS A 155 13.28 7.41 15.05
CA LYS A 155 14.23 7.28 16.17
C LYS A 155 13.95 8.27 17.31
N ASN A 156 13.48 9.47 16.97
CA ASN A 156 13.21 10.52 17.95
C ASN A 156 11.82 10.40 18.60
N ASP A 157 10.85 9.75 17.94
CA ASP A 157 9.53 9.45 18.50
C ASP A 157 9.50 8.05 19.12
N LYS A 158 9.94 7.93 20.37
CA LYS A 158 10.06 6.64 21.08
C LYS A 158 8.75 5.87 21.21
N SER A 159 7.62 6.58 21.35
CA SER A 159 6.31 5.94 21.49
C SER A 159 5.88 5.30 20.18
N LEU A 160 5.98 6.05 19.08
CA LEU A 160 5.67 5.56 17.74
C LEU A 160 6.64 4.45 17.31
N LEU A 161 7.94 4.60 17.61
CA LEU A 161 8.94 3.57 17.33
C LEU A 161 8.60 2.25 18.05
N LYS A 162 8.31 2.31 19.34
CA LYS A 162 7.93 1.12 20.12
C LYS A 162 6.69 0.45 19.53
N TYR A 163 5.70 1.25 19.14
CA TYR A 163 4.48 0.74 18.52
C TYR A 163 4.76 0.03 17.19
N MET A 164 5.51 0.68 16.29
CA MET A 164 5.82 0.14 14.98
C MET A 164 6.71 -1.11 15.05
N MET A 165 7.68 -1.14 15.97
CA MET A 165 8.48 -2.34 16.24
C MET A 165 7.64 -3.50 16.76
N GLY A 166 6.67 -3.24 17.65
CA GLY A 166 5.80 -4.27 18.19
C GLY A 166 4.87 -4.93 17.17
N LYS A 167 4.60 -4.25 16.04
CA LYS A 167 3.84 -4.82 14.91
C LYS A 167 4.71 -5.44 13.83
N TRP A 168 6.03 -5.24 13.88
CA TRP A 168 6.92 -5.57 12.78
C TRP A 168 6.79 -7.02 12.32
N ASP A 169 6.91 -7.99 13.23
CA ASP A 169 6.93 -9.40 12.87
C ASP A 169 5.63 -9.84 12.16
N SER A 170 4.48 -9.35 12.60
CA SER A 170 3.19 -9.63 11.93
C SER A 170 3.09 -9.05 10.52
N ILE A 171 3.80 -7.95 10.25
CA ILE A 171 3.78 -7.23 8.97
C ILE A 171 4.83 -7.80 8.01
N SER A 172 6.03 -8.08 8.52
CA SER A 172 7.20 -8.49 7.73
C SER A 172 7.21 -9.99 7.45
N THR A 173 6.49 -10.81 8.22
CA THR A 173 6.48 -12.26 8.00
C THR A 173 5.52 -12.64 6.87
N THR A 174 5.93 -13.57 6.01
CA THR A 174 5.05 -14.31 5.08
C THR A 174 5.13 -15.78 5.43
N LYS A 175 3.98 -16.43 5.59
CA LYS A 175 3.89 -17.87 5.80
C LYS A 175 3.32 -18.52 4.54
N ILE A 176 4.04 -19.49 4.01
CA ILE A 176 3.62 -20.31 2.87
C ILE A 176 3.33 -21.71 3.44
N ASN A 177 2.07 -22.14 3.34
CA ASN A 177 1.61 -23.46 3.77
C ASN A 177 1.77 -24.49 2.67
#